data_AF-A0AA42KN67-F1
#
_entry.id   AF-A0AA42KN67-F1
#
_cell.length_a   1.000
_cell.length_b   1.000
_cell.length_c   1.000
_cell.angle_alpha   90.00
_cell.angle_beta   90.00
_cell.angle_gamma   90.00
#
_symmetry.space_group_name_H-M   'P 1'
#
loop_
_entity.id
_entity.type
_entity.pdbx_description
1 polymer ?
#
loop_
_entity_poly.entity_id
_entity_poly.type
_entity_poly.pdbx_seq_one_letter_code
_entity_poly.pdbx_strand_id
1 'polypeptide(L)'
;MSQVKSVLMVIAKLIYRGVMLWFCLLLLLYMTYKMFERSHAIDVLPAQLEVDGLVLVGGESGIREGCGVAVLHMSPRLRARLQREGMAVLQDARQARGHADDDYYHYAPWQALPTPDEGGGLSPIFLGLQCADADDELSTRIGRASRGFYTTKHEGALLVLPQEGLIVFGYFG
;
A
#
# COMPACT_ATOMS: atom_id res chain seq x y z
N MET A 1 -17.88 -28.92 50.18
CA MET A 1 -17.28 -29.25 48.86
C MET A 1 -18.07 -28.73 47.66
N SER A 2 -19.41 -28.69 47.67
CA SER A 2 -20.23 -28.18 46.55
C SER A 2 -20.03 -26.68 46.26
N GLN A 3 -20.11 -25.83 47.29
CA GLN A 3 -20.04 -24.37 47.15
C GLN A 3 -18.69 -23.85 46.62
N VAL A 4 -17.58 -24.45 47.05
CA VAL A 4 -16.23 -24.10 46.58
C VAL A 4 -16.06 -24.42 45.08
N LYS A 5 -16.60 -25.54 44.61
CA LYS A 5 -16.58 -25.91 43.18
C LYS A 5 -17.41 -24.94 42.33
N SER A 6 -18.58 -24.52 42.82
CA SER A 6 -19.43 -23.54 42.13
C SER A 6 -18.76 -22.17 42.01
N VAL A 7 -18.12 -21.67 43.08
CA VAL A 7 -17.39 -20.40 43.05
C VAL A 7 -16.19 -20.48 42.09
N LEU A 8 -15.42 -21.57 42.13
CA LEU A 8 -14.30 -21.79 41.21
C LEU A 8 -14.74 -21.80 39.74
N MET A 9 -15.88 -22.43 39.45
CA MET A 9 -16.43 -22.49 38.09
C MET A 9 -16.92 -21.13 37.59
N VAL A 10 -17.49 -20.29 38.46
CA VAL A 10 -17.89 -18.92 38.11
C VAL A 10 -16.66 -18.06 37.83
N ILE A 11 -15.63 -18.13 38.67
CA ILE A 11 -14.36 -17.40 38.47
C ILE A 11 -13.71 -17.84 37.16
N ALA A 12 -13.63 -19.15 36.88
CA ALA A 12 -13.08 -19.67 35.63
C ALA A 12 -13.85 -19.16 34.39
N LYS A 13 -15.19 -19.11 34.45
CA LYS A 13 -16.02 -18.54 33.38
C LYS A 13 -15.78 -17.04 33.18
N LEU A 14 -15.59 -16.28 34.26
CA LEU A 14 -15.29 -14.85 34.18
C LEU A 14 -13.90 -14.59 33.59
N ILE A 15 -12.88 -15.36 34.01
CA ILE A 15 -11.54 -15.29 33.44
C ILE A 15 -11.57 -15.64 31.94
N TYR A 16 -12.23 -16.74 31.57
CA TYR A 16 -12.37 -17.13 30.17
C TYR A 16 -13.02 -16.04 29.33
N ARG A 17 -14.13 -15.45 29.81
CA ARG A 17 -14.79 -14.33 29.13
C ARG A 17 -13.89 -13.10 29.03
N GLY A 18 -13.15 -12.78 30.09
CA GLY A 18 -12.21 -11.65 30.08
C GLY A 18 -11.11 -11.83 29.04
N VAL A 19 -10.50 -13.02 28.99
CA VAL A 19 -9.48 -13.37 27.99
C VAL A 19 -10.05 -13.34 26.58
N MET A 20 -11.24 -13.90 26.37
CA MET A 20 -11.91 -13.89 25.07
C MET A 20 -12.23 -12.46 24.61
N LEU A 21 -12.76 -11.61 25.49
CA LEU A 21 -13.02 -10.20 25.19
C LEU A 21 -11.74 -9.44 24.85
N TRP A 22 -10.64 -9.72 25.56
CA TRP A 22 -9.35 -9.12 25.26
C TRP A 22 -8.82 -9.52 23.88
N PHE A 23 -8.89 -10.80 23.51
CA PHE A 23 -8.53 -11.24 22.16
C PHE A 23 -9.44 -10.64 21.08
N CYS A 24 -10.75 -10.56 21.33
CA CYS A 24 -11.68 -9.89 20.41
C CYS A 24 -11.32 -8.41 20.24
N LEU A 25 -10.99 -7.71 21.32
CA LEU A 25 -10.58 -6.30 21.27
C LEU A 25 -9.28 -6.11 20.48
N LEU A 26 -8.27 -6.94 20.72
CA LEU A 26 -7.01 -6.91 19.96
C LEU A 26 -7.23 -7.17 18.48
N LEU A 27 -8.07 -8.16 18.13
CA LEU A 27 -8.40 -8.47 16.76
C LEU A 27 -9.13 -7.31 16.07
N LEU A 28 -10.10 -6.69 16.74
CA LEU A 28 -10.82 -5.52 16.22
C LEU A 28 -9.89 -4.33 15.98
N LEU A 29 -8.99 -4.06 16.92
CA LEU A 29 -8.00 -3.00 16.79
C LEU A 29 -7.05 -3.26 15.62
N TYR A 30 -6.56 -4.49 15.50
CA TYR A 30 -5.72 -4.91 14.38
C TYR A 30 -6.43 -4.78 13.03
N MET A 31 -7.68 -5.25 12.92
CA MET A 31 -8.46 -5.15 11.68
C MET A 31 -8.74 -3.71 11.30
N THR A 32 -9.05 -2.85 12.28
CA THR A 32 -9.26 -1.41 12.06
C THR A 32 -7.98 -0.75 11.55
N TYR A 33 -6.83 -1.09 12.16
CA TYR A 33 -5.52 -0.62 11.72
C TYR A 33 -5.21 -1.04 10.28
N LYS A 34 -5.39 -2.33 9.93
CA LYS A 34 -5.17 -2.81 8.54
C LYS A 34 -6.13 -2.18 7.54
N MET A 35 -7.37 -1.90 7.94
CA MET A 35 -8.33 -1.21 7.10
C MET A 35 -7.93 0.25 6.85
N PHE A 36 -7.40 0.92 7.88
CA PHE A 36 -6.87 2.28 7.76
C PHE A 36 -5.64 2.34 6.86
N GLU A 37 -4.66 1.44 7.04
CA GLU A 37 -3.49 1.34 6.15
C GLU A 37 -3.89 1.16 4.69
N ARG A 38 -4.85 0.26 4.43
CA ARG A 38 -5.37 0.04 3.08
C ARG A 38 -6.05 1.29 2.51
N SER A 39 -6.88 1.98 3.29
CA SER A 39 -7.53 3.21 2.84
C SER A 39 -6.48 4.25 2.50
N HIS A 40 -5.53 4.49 3.42
CA HIS A 40 -4.47 5.45 3.23
C HIS A 40 -3.67 5.17 1.95
N ALA A 41 -3.27 3.92 1.72
CA ALA A 41 -2.57 3.51 0.49
C ALA A 41 -3.36 3.78 -0.81
N ILE A 42 -4.69 3.79 -0.75
CA ILE A 42 -5.55 4.15 -1.89
C ILE A 42 -5.71 5.67 -1.99
N ASP A 43 -5.82 6.35 -0.86
CA ASP A 43 -6.05 7.79 -0.75
C ASP A 43 -4.86 8.62 -1.25
N VAL A 44 -3.64 8.10 -1.11
CA VAL A 44 -2.42 8.71 -1.68
C VAL A 44 -2.34 8.59 -3.20
N LEU A 45 -3.16 7.76 -3.86
CA LEU A 45 -3.14 7.60 -5.31
C LEU A 45 -4.00 8.67 -6.01
N PRO A 46 -3.57 9.18 -7.18
CA PRO A 46 -4.41 10.01 -8.02
C PRO A 46 -5.75 9.34 -8.38
N ALA A 47 -6.83 10.11 -8.42
CA ALA A 47 -8.20 9.58 -8.65
C ALA A 47 -8.34 8.81 -9.97
N GLN A 48 -7.54 9.17 -10.98
CA GLN A 48 -7.51 8.53 -12.29
C GLN A 48 -6.89 7.12 -12.25
N LEU A 49 -6.13 6.79 -11.20
CA LEU A 49 -5.58 5.46 -10.96
C LEU A 49 -6.63 4.56 -10.30
N GLU A 50 -7.55 4.03 -11.09
CA GLU A 50 -8.51 3.03 -10.63
C GLU A 50 -7.82 1.71 -10.21
N VAL A 51 -8.13 1.26 -9.00
CA VAL A 51 -7.59 0.03 -8.39
C VAL A 51 -8.70 -0.99 -8.17
N ASP A 52 -8.39 -2.27 -8.34
CA ASP A 52 -9.33 -3.40 -8.21
C ASP A 52 -9.02 -4.30 -7.01
N GLY A 53 -7.83 -4.17 -6.44
CA GLY A 53 -7.42 -5.01 -5.32
C GLY A 53 -6.09 -4.59 -4.72
N LEU A 54 -5.78 -5.18 -3.57
CA LEU A 54 -4.51 -5.00 -2.89
C LEU A 54 -3.67 -6.27 -3.02
N VAL A 55 -2.42 -6.11 -3.46
CA VAL A 55 -1.43 -7.20 -3.50
C VAL A 55 -0.63 -7.20 -2.21
N LEU A 56 -0.05 -6.05 -1.87
CA LEU A 56 0.79 -5.86 -0.70
C LEU A 56 0.62 -4.44 -0.16
N VAL A 57 0.44 -4.29 1.15
CA VAL A 57 0.74 -3.05 1.88
C VAL A 57 1.56 -3.45 3.09
N GLY A 58 2.75 -2.87 3.18
CA GLY A 58 3.68 -3.11 4.26
C GLY A 58 4.75 -2.03 4.32
N GLY A 59 5.44 -2.00 5.44
CA GLY A 59 6.50 -1.05 5.69
C GLY A 59 6.88 -1.02 7.16
N GLU A 60 7.91 -0.24 7.44
CA GLU A 60 8.37 0.07 8.78
C GLU A 60 8.06 1.53 9.06
N SER A 61 7.58 1.83 10.27
CA SER A 61 7.32 3.19 10.72
C SER A 61 8.04 3.43 12.03
N GLY A 62 9.01 4.34 12.01
CA GLY A 62 9.68 4.84 13.19
C GLY A 62 8.95 6.04 13.81
N ILE A 63 9.57 6.65 14.81
CA ILE A 63 9.01 7.83 15.51
C ILE A 63 9.08 9.10 14.64
N ARG A 64 10.02 9.15 13.68
CA ARG A 64 10.29 10.35 12.86
C ARG A 64 10.25 10.11 11.36
N GLU A 65 10.53 8.89 10.93
CA GLU A 65 10.66 8.52 9.53
C GLU A 65 10.10 7.11 9.34
N GLY A 66 9.65 6.79 8.14
CA GLY A 66 9.12 5.50 7.75
C GLY A 66 9.44 5.16 6.30
N CYS A 67 9.34 3.88 6.00
CA CYS A 67 9.55 3.36 4.66
C CYS A 67 8.54 2.26 4.39
N GLY A 68 8.02 2.21 3.16
CA GLY A 68 7.03 1.20 2.85
C GLY A 68 6.56 1.25 1.40
N VAL A 69 5.72 0.28 1.07
CA VAL A 69 5.16 0.13 -0.26
C VAL A 69 3.71 -0.31 -0.20
N ALA A 70 2.94 0.18 -1.17
CA ALA A 70 1.65 -0.36 -1.54
C ALA A 70 1.70 -0.84 -2.98
N VAL A 71 1.48 -2.13 -3.19
CA VAL A 71 1.30 -2.76 -4.50
C VAL A 71 -0.18 -3.09 -4.67
N LEU A 72 -0.80 -2.53 -5.70
CA LEU A 72 -2.23 -2.67 -5.97
C LEU A 72 -2.46 -3.24 -7.36
N HIS A 73 -3.56 -3.99 -7.49
CA HIS A 73 -4.08 -4.38 -8.78
C HIS A 73 -4.74 -3.20 -9.46
N MET A 74 -4.36 -2.98 -10.70
CA MET A 74 -4.96 -1.99 -11.58
C MET A 74 -6.33 -2.47 -12.09
N SER A 75 -7.30 -1.57 -12.20
CA SER A 75 -8.59 -1.92 -12.82
C SER A 75 -8.38 -2.38 -14.28
N PRO A 76 -9.13 -3.38 -14.76
CA PRO A 76 -9.07 -3.81 -16.16
C PRO A 76 -9.36 -2.67 -17.14
N ARG A 77 -10.20 -1.71 -16.74
CA ARG A 77 -10.55 -0.52 -17.53
C ARG A 77 -9.35 0.42 -17.67
N LEU A 78 -8.68 0.75 -16.56
CA LEU A 78 -7.49 1.59 -16.60
C LEU A 78 -6.37 0.92 -17.40
N ARG A 79 -6.18 -0.39 -17.20
CA ARG A 79 -5.19 -1.18 -17.94
C ARG A 79 -5.41 -1.11 -19.44
N ALA A 80 -6.65 -1.31 -19.89
CA ALA A 80 -6.99 -1.22 -21.31
C ALA A 80 -6.77 0.20 -21.88
N ARG A 81 -7.11 1.25 -21.10
CA ARG A 81 -6.88 2.64 -21.50
C ARG A 81 -5.38 2.94 -21.64
N LEU A 82 -4.57 2.58 -20.65
CA LEU A 82 -3.12 2.78 -20.67
C LEU A 82 -2.44 2.03 -21.83
N GLN A 83 -2.94 0.85 -22.20
CA GLN A 83 -2.41 0.11 -23.34
C GLN A 83 -2.74 0.75 -24.69
N ARG A 84 -3.87 1.47 -24.81
CA ARG A 84 -4.29 2.14 -26.05
C ARG A 84 -3.76 3.56 -26.18
N GLU A 85 -3.86 4.33 -25.11
CA GLU A 85 -3.61 5.78 -25.08
C GLU A 85 -2.25 6.13 -24.44
N GLY A 86 -1.59 5.16 -23.80
CA GLY A 86 -0.29 5.36 -23.19
C GLY A 86 -0.32 6.36 -22.04
N MET A 87 0.75 7.15 -21.93
CA MET A 87 0.95 8.14 -20.86
C MET A 87 -0.08 9.28 -20.88
N ALA A 88 -0.75 9.53 -22.01
CA ALA A 88 -1.75 10.60 -22.12
C ALA A 88 -2.85 10.48 -21.05
N VAL A 89 -3.20 9.25 -20.66
CA VAL A 89 -4.18 8.95 -19.59
C VAL A 89 -3.74 9.50 -18.22
N LEU A 90 -2.44 9.65 -18.01
CA LEU A 90 -1.84 9.99 -16.72
C LEU A 90 -1.46 11.46 -16.59
N GLN A 91 -1.48 12.25 -17.67
CA GLN A 91 -0.94 13.62 -17.66
C GLN A 91 -1.53 14.50 -16.55
N ASP A 92 -2.84 14.37 -16.30
CA ASP A 92 -3.56 15.11 -15.26
C ASP A 92 -3.65 14.35 -13.92
N ALA A 93 -3.14 13.11 -13.86
CA ALA A 93 -3.18 12.26 -12.69
C ALA A 93 -2.06 12.61 -11.71
N ARG A 94 -2.08 13.84 -11.20
CA ARG A 94 -0.99 14.42 -10.41
C ARG A 94 -1.34 14.79 -8.97
N GLN A 95 -2.62 14.75 -8.59
CA GLN A 95 -3.04 15.00 -7.22
C GLN A 95 -3.63 13.74 -6.61
N ALA A 96 -3.19 13.37 -5.40
CA ALA A 96 -3.76 12.27 -4.63
C ALA A 96 -5.25 12.52 -4.29
N ARG A 97 -6.07 11.47 -4.37
CA ARG A 97 -7.53 11.60 -4.22
C ARG A 97 -8.00 11.98 -2.81
N GLY A 98 -7.28 11.53 -1.78
CA GLY A 98 -7.63 11.80 -0.38
C GLY A 98 -7.05 13.11 0.16
N HIS A 99 -6.28 13.82 -0.66
CA HIS A 99 -5.46 14.95 -0.24
C HIS A 99 -5.55 16.09 -1.25
N ALA A 100 -6.77 16.46 -1.69
CA ALA A 100 -6.97 17.40 -2.80
C ALA A 100 -6.32 18.78 -2.58
N ASP A 101 -6.22 19.23 -1.32
CA ASP A 101 -5.71 20.55 -0.94
C ASP A 101 -4.32 20.51 -0.30
N ASP A 102 -3.57 19.42 -0.50
CA ASP A 102 -2.25 19.21 0.11
C ASP A 102 -1.16 19.01 -0.95
N ASP A 103 -0.27 20.01 -1.05
CA ASP A 103 0.86 20.04 -1.99
C ASP A 103 1.87 18.91 -1.72
N TYR A 104 1.95 18.40 -0.49
CA TYR A 104 2.83 17.27 -0.16
C TYR A 104 2.45 16.00 -0.93
N TYR A 105 1.17 15.85 -1.29
CA TYR A 105 0.64 14.73 -2.07
C TYR A 105 0.46 15.04 -3.56
N HIS A 106 1.12 16.11 -4.04
CA HIS A 106 1.19 16.43 -5.45
C HIS A 106 2.39 15.76 -6.12
N TYR A 107 2.14 15.12 -7.26
CA TYR A 107 3.10 14.38 -8.04
C TYR A 107 3.72 15.23 -9.15
N ALA A 108 4.97 14.93 -9.46
CA ALA A 108 5.68 15.44 -10.62
C ALA A 108 4.99 15.02 -11.93
N PRO A 109 5.37 15.60 -13.08
CA PRO A 109 4.93 15.12 -14.37
C PRO A 109 5.33 13.65 -14.58
N TRP A 110 4.43 12.88 -15.19
CA TRP A 110 4.67 11.48 -15.51
C TRP A 110 5.77 11.32 -16.55
N GLN A 111 6.56 10.26 -16.39
CA GLN A 111 7.66 9.91 -17.26
C GLN A 111 7.57 8.43 -17.65
N ALA A 112 8.16 8.08 -18.79
CA ALA A 112 8.28 6.67 -19.17
C ALA A 112 9.27 6.00 -18.23
N LEU A 113 9.05 4.72 -17.93
CA LEU A 113 9.98 3.96 -17.10
C LEU A 113 11.39 4.04 -17.70
N PRO A 114 12.41 4.48 -16.92
CA PRO A 114 13.75 4.61 -17.43
C PRO A 114 14.31 3.22 -17.75
N THR A 115 15.25 3.18 -18.69
CA THR A 115 16.02 1.96 -18.90
C THR A 115 16.91 1.68 -17.68
N PRO A 116 17.31 0.42 -17.41
CA PRO A 116 18.10 0.06 -16.23
C PRO A 116 19.37 0.92 -16.03
N ASP A 117 19.94 1.44 -17.11
CA ASP A 117 21.16 2.24 -17.10
C ASP A 117 20.94 3.73 -16.75
N GLU A 118 19.70 4.22 -16.78
CA GLU A 118 19.36 5.64 -16.61
C GLU A 118 19.12 6.06 -15.15
N GLY A 119 19.20 5.14 -14.18
CA GLY A 119 19.17 5.49 -12.75
C GLY A 119 17.93 6.30 -12.34
N GLY A 120 16.73 5.75 -12.57
CA GLY A 120 15.46 6.45 -12.33
C GLY A 120 15.13 6.71 -10.85
N GLY A 121 14.22 7.65 -10.61
CA GLY A 121 13.68 8.03 -9.28
C GLY A 121 12.81 6.96 -8.58
N LEU A 122 13.09 5.68 -8.80
CA LEU A 122 12.36 4.52 -8.26
C LEU A 122 12.92 4.03 -6.92
N SER A 123 13.95 4.69 -6.37
CA SER A 123 14.56 4.32 -5.08
C SER A 123 13.54 4.15 -3.95
N PRO A 124 12.54 5.04 -3.75
CA PRO A 124 11.52 4.85 -2.72
C PRO A 124 10.70 3.55 -2.88
N ILE A 125 10.53 3.05 -4.11
CA ILE A 125 9.81 1.81 -4.37
C ILE A 125 10.63 0.60 -3.95
N PHE A 126 11.89 0.53 -4.38
CA PHE A 126 12.73 -0.62 -4.06
C PHE A 126 13.10 -0.68 -2.59
N LEU A 127 13.25 0.48 -1.94
CA LEU A 127 13.43 0.55 -0.49
C LEU A 127 12.14 0.18 0.25
N GLY A 128 11.00 0.67 -0.22
CA GLY A 128 9.70 0.29 0.32
C GLY A 128 9.40 -1.20 0.23
N LEU A 129 9.77 -1.86 -0.87
CA LEU A 129 9.66 -3.32 -1.03
C LEU A 129 10.49 -4.07 0.00
N GLN A 130 11.71 -3.61 0.30
CA GLN A 130 12.56 -4.19 1.34
C GLN A 130 11.94 -4.00 2.74
N CYS A 131 11.47 -2.79 3.06
CA CYS A 131 10.82 -2.52 4.35
C CYS A 131 9.51 -3.28 4.56
N ALA A 132 8.83 -3.64 3.47
CA ALA A 132 7.61 -4.41 3.51
C ALA A 132 7.83 -5.92 3.55
N ASP A 133 9.10 -6.38 3.53
CA ASP A 133 9.46 -7.80 3.36
C ASP A 133 8.72 -8.43 2.16
N ALA A 134 8.70 -7.72 1.04
CA ALA A 134 8.01 -8.16 -0.17
C ALA A 134 8.68 -9.42 -0.72
N ASP A 135 7.88 -10.40 -1.14
CA ASP A 135 8.40 -11.66 -1.65
C ASP A 135 9.31 -11.45 -2.89
N ASP A 136 10.29 -12.33 -3.03
CA ASP A 136 11.29 -12.25 -4.09
C ASP A 136 10.66 -12.28 -5.49
N GLU A 137 9.55 -13.01 -5.67
CA GLU A 137 8.88 -13.12 -6.96
C GLU A 137 8.26 -11.78 -7.36
N LEU A 138 7.53 -11.13 -6.45
CA LEU A 138 6.92 -9.82 -6.66
C LEU A 138 7.97 -8.74 -6.88
N SER A 139 9.00 -8.69 -6.02
CA SER A 139 10.10 -7.74 -6.14
C SER A 139 10.82 -7.87 -7.47
N THR A 140 11.09 -9.11 -7.88
CA THR A 140 11.70 -9.42 -9.17
C THR A 140 10.80 -9.08 -10.34
N ARG A 141 9.49 -9.35 -10.23
CA ARG A 141 8.50 -9.03 -11.27
C ARG A 141 8.42 -7.53 -11.51
N ILE A 142 8.41 -6.72 -10.45
CA ILE A 142 8.45 -5.26 -10.53
C ILE A 142 9.80 -4.79 -11.11
N GLY A 143 10.92 -5.34 -10.62
CA GLY A 143 12.26 -4.94 -11.04
C GLY A 143 12.61 -5.29 -12.49
N ARG A 144 12.02 -6.34 -13.06
CA ARG A 144 12.21 -6.73 -14.48
C ARG A 144 11.27 -6.01 -15.44
N ALA A 145 10.28 -5.27 -14.93
CA ALA A 145 9.34 -4.58 -15.80
C ALA A 145 10.10 -3.55 -16.65
N SER A 146 10.04 -3.71 -17.97
CA SER A 146 10.74 -2.83 -18.92
C SER A 146 9.83 -1.76 -19.53
N ARG A 147 8.52 -1.87 -19.30
CA ARG A 147 7.51 -0.95 -19.82
C ARG A 147 6.57 -0.52 -18.72
N GLY A 148 6.53 0.79 -18.49
CA GLY A 148 5.68 1.40 -17.49
C GLY A 148 5.79 2.92 -17.52
N PHE A 149 5.15 3.53 -16.55
CA PHE A 149 5.19 4.96 -16.32
C PHE A 149 5.48 5.21 -14.85
N TYR A 150 6.26 6.23 -14.55
CA TYR A 150 6.54 6.60 -13.17
C TYR A 150 6.38 8.09 -12.95
N THR A 151 6.13 8.46 -11.71
CA THR A 151 6.19 9.84 -11.22
C THR A 151 6.71 9.85 -9.79
N THR A 152 7.18 10.99 -9.33
CA THR A 152 7.73 11.17 -7.98
C THR A 152 6.94 12.24 -7.24
N LYS A 153 6.96 12.19 -5.92
CA LYS A 153 6.51 13.27 -5.03
C LYS A 153 7.55 13.47 -3.94
N HIS A 154 7.30 14.39 -3.02
CA HIS A 154 8.11 14.48 -1.81
C HIS A 154 8.07 13.14 -1.06
N GLU A 155 9.24 12.55 -0.78
CA GLU A 155 9.39 11.29 -0.02
C GLU A 155 8.66 10.07 -0.63
N GLY A 156 8.38 10.07 -1.94
CA GLY A 156 7.76 8.89 -2.55
C GLY A 156 7.77 8.87 -4.07
N ALA A 157 7.44 7.71 -4.62
CA ALA A 157 7.31 7.49 -6.05
C ALA A 157 6.13 6.58 -6.37
N LEU A 158 5.52 6.81 -7.53
CA LEU A 158 4.52 5.95 -8.14
C LEU A 158 5.08 5.32 -9.40
N LEU A 159 4.77 4.04 -9.57
CA LEU A 159 5.09 3.25 -10.74
C LEU A 159 3.83 2.53 -11.21
N VAL A 160 3.55 2.64 -12.49
CA VAL A 160 2.39 2.05 -13.16
C VAL A 160 2.91 1.07 -14.20
N LEU A 161 2.55 -0.20 -14.06
CA LEU A 161 2.98 -1.31 -14.91
C LEU A 161 1.77 -1.93 -15.62
N PRO A 162 1.34 -1.42 -16.79
CA PRO A 162 0.15 -1.89 -17.49
C PRO A 162 0.24 -3.34 -17.97
N GLN A 163 1.45 -3.85 -18.25
CA GLN A 163 1.64 -5.24 -18.65
C GLN A 163 1.39 -6.19 -17.49
N GLU A 164 1.88 -5.83 -16.30
CA GLU A 164 1.68 -6.62 -15.07
C GLU A 164 0.32 -6.40 -14.42
N GLY A 165 -0.37 -5.31 -14.78
CA GLY A 165 -1.63 -4.91 -14.15
C GLY A 165 -1.42 -4.40 -12.72
N LEU A 166 -0.27 -3.76 -12.47
CA LEU A 166 0.14 -3.31 -11.14
C LEU A 166 0.29 -1.79 -11.08
N ILE A 167 -0.03 -1.24 -9.91
CA ILE A 167 0.32 0.11 -9.48
C ILE A 167 1.13 -0.06 -8.20
N VAL A 168 2.29 0.59 -8.13
CA VAL A 168 3.22 0.48 -7.03
C VAL A 168 3.49 1.88 -6.49
N PHE A 169 3.18 2.10 -5.22
CA PHE A 169 3.51 3.32 -4.49
C PHE A 169 4.57 2.99 -3.45
N GLY A 170 5.73 3.61 -3.52
CA GLY A 170 6.78 3.50 -2.52
C GLY A 170 7.03 4.83 -1.84
N TYR A 171 7.33 4.81 -0.55
CA TYR A 171 7.68 5.99 0.22
C TYR A 171 8.87 5.74 1.14
N PHE A 172 9.62 6.81 1.38
CA PHE A 172 10.75 6.86 2.30
C PHE A 172 10.91 8.30 2.80
N GLY A 173 10.67 8.51 4.09
CA GLY A 173 10.67 9.83 4.73
C GLY A 173 10.16 9.78 6.16
#